data_AF-A0A848UUZ0-F1
#
_entry.id   AF-A0A848UUZ0-F1
#
_cell.length_a   1.000
_cell.length_b   1.000
_cell.length_c   1.000
_cell.angle_alpha   90.00
_cell.angle_beta   90.00
_cell.angle_gamma   90.00
#
_symmetry.space_group_name_H-M   'P 1'
#
loop_
_entity.id
_entity.type
_entity.pdbx_description
1 polymer ?
#
loop_
_entity_poly.entity_id
_entity_poly.type
_entity_poly.pdbx_seq_one_letter_code
_entity_poly.pdbx_strand_id
1 'polypeptide(L)'
;HPNIAPYGETFKCKDGKLILLAVGSDSQFAELCNILDISDVAEDHRFKHNPARVENRLSLAEKLRPAIAQRASEELSDQFVTAGVPAGIVRSIDQVLSDPSVGHLLVKDEVGHRVTQVPFVIE
;
A
#
# COMPACT_ATOMS: atom_id res chain seq x y z
N HIS A 1 -7.69 -8.71 -0.44
CA HIS A 1 -7.69 -10.17 -0.32
C HIS A 1 -8.73 -10.59 0.70
N PRO A 2 -9.61 -11.57 0.43
CA PRO A 2 -10.71 -11.93 1.33
C PRO A 2 -10.25 -12.38 2.72
N ASN A 3 -9.14 -13.12 2.80
CA ASN A 3 -8.68 -13.74 4.05
C ASN A 3 -7.48 -13.02 4.72
N ILE A 4 -7.08 -11.86 4.20
CA ILE A 4 -5.96 -11.09 4.76
C ILE A 4 -6.39 -9.62 4.84
N ALA A 5 -6.10 -8.99 5.98
CA ALA A 5 -6.37 -7.57 6.19
C ALA A 5 -5.24 -6.91 7.02
N PRO A 6 -4.81 -5.68 6.69
CA PRO A 6 -5.15 -4.93 5.48
C PRO A 6 -4.35 -5.46 4.27
N TYR A 7 -5.06 -5.87 3.22
CA TYR A 7 -4.46 -6.35 1.97
C TYR A 7 -5.36 -6.00 0.78
N GLY A 8 -4.94 -5.04 -0.04
CA GLY A 8 -5.66 -4.51 -1.20
C GLY A 8 -6.51 -3.27 -0.91
N GLU A 9 -6.67 -2.87 0.34
CA GLU A 9 -7.27 -1.59 0.71
C GLU A 9 -6.39 -0.42 0.27
N THR A 10 -7.03 0.67 -0.18
CA THR A 10 -6.37 1.92 -0.54
C THR A 10 -6.76 3.04 0.42
N PHE A 11 -5.79 3.90 0.73
CA PHE A 11 -5.96 5.02 1.64
C PHE A 11 -5.39 6.29 1.00
N LYS A 12 -6.07 7.42 1.20
CA LYS A 12 -5.64 8.72 0.67
C LYS A 12 -4.63 9.36 1.62
N CYS A 13 -3.46 9.68 1.09
CA CYS A 13 -2.41 10.44 1.76
C CYS A 13 -2.70 11.94 1.77
N LYS A 14 -1.91 12.70 2.52
CA LYS A 14 -2.03 14.17 2.67
C LYS A 14 -1.92 14.93 1.35
N ASP A 15 -1.07 14.46 0.45
CA ASP A 15 -0.85 15.02 -0.89
C ASP A 15 -1.90 14.56 -1.92
N GLY A 16 -2.90 13.80 -1.48
CA GLY A 16 -4.02 13.35 -2.29
C GLY A 16 -3.78 12.10 -3.11
N LYS A 17 -2.57 11.54 -3.10
CA LYS A 17 -2.27 10.23 -3.71
C LYS A 17 -2.88 9.10 -2.89
N LEU A 18 -3.10 7.96 -3.52
CA LEU A 18 -3.56 6.74 -2.85
C LEU A 18 -2.38 5.81 -2.57
N ILE A 19 -2.33 5.23 -1.37
CA ILE A 19 -1.43 4.14 -1.02
C ILE A 19 -2.25 2.86 -0.84
N LEU A 20 -1.79 1.76 -1.44
CA LEU A 20 -2.34 0.43 -1.29
C LEU A 20 -1.51 -0.34 -0.26
N LEU A 21 -2.18 -0.98 0.69
CA LEU A 21 -1.51 -1.83 1.69
C LEU A 21 -1.57 -3.30 1.29
N ALA A 22 -0.50 -4.05 1.52
CA ALA A 22 -0.39 -5.50 1.28
C ALA A 22 0.21 -6.20 2.51
N VAL A 23 -0.31 -5.90 3.70
CA VAL A 23 0.19 -6.39 4.98
C VAL A 23 -0.31 -7.81 5.24
N GLY A 24 0.61 -8.76 5.22
CA GLY A 24 0.32 -10.20 5.26
C GLY A 24 0.49 -10.86 6.63
N SER A 25 1.27 -10.26 7.54
CA SER A 25 1.57 -10.82 8.86
C SER A 25 1.23 -9.89 10.02
N ASP A 26 1.12 -10.45 11.22
CA ASP A 26 0.91 -9.67 12.44
C ASP A 26 2.13 -8.80 12.79
N SER A 27 3.34 -9.25 12.46
CA SER A 27 4.56 -8.44 12.61
C SER A 27 4.57 -7.21 11.70
N GLN A 28 4.21 -7.38 10.42
CA GLN A 28 4.06 -6.26 9.48
C GLN A 28 2.95 -5.31 9.91
N PHE A 29 1.87 -5.83 10.50
CA PHE A 29 0.78 -5.01 11.02
C PHE A 29 1.20 -4.17 12.23
N ALA A 30 1.96 -4.76 13.16
CA ALA A 30 2.51 -4.02 14.29
C ALA A 30 3.42 -2.89 13.82
N GLU A 31 4.29 -3.16 12.84
CA GLU A 31 5.19 -2.14 12.29
C GLU A 31 4.44 -1.05 11.50
N LEU A 32 3.40 -1.42 10.75
CA LEU A 32 2.48 -0.44 10.14
C LEU A 32 1.90 0.50 11.20
N CYS A 33 1.41 -0.04 12.32
CA CYS A 33 0.81 0.77 13.38
C CYS A 33 1.86 1.66 14.07
N ASN A 34 3.09 1.17 14.23
CA ASN A 34 4.21 1.92 14.78
C ASN A 34 4.55 3.15 13.92
N ILE A 35 4.73 2.96 12.60
CA ILE A 35 5.03 4.05 11.67
C ILE A 35 3.89 5.09 11.61
N LEU A 36 2.65 4.63 11.78
CA LEU A 36 1.46 5.49 11.79
C LEU A 36 1.18 6.15 13.15
N ASP A 37 2.05 5.99 14.15
CA ASP A 37 1.89 6.52 15.52
C ASP A 37 0.57 6.06 16.20
N ILE A 38 0.14 4.83 15.94
CA ILE A 38 -1.10 4.22 16.47
C ILE A 38 -0.86 2.80 17.00
N SER A 39 0.27 2.58 17.67
CA SER A 39 0.70 1.26 18.15
C SER A 39 -0.31 0.57 19.09
N ASP A 40 -1.18 1.34 19.74
CA ASP A 40 -2.29 0.81 20.55
C ASP A 40 -3.29 -0.01 19.73
N VAL A 41 -3.46 0.31 18.44
CA VAL A 41 -4.32 -0.44 17.51
C VAL A 41 -3.79 -1.84 17.29
N ALA A 42 -2.46 -2.05 17.27
CA ALA A 42 -1.87 -3.37 17.12
C ALA A 42 -2.13 -4.28 18.34
N GLU A 43 -2.33 -3.70 19.53
CA GLU A 43 -2.62 -4.43 20.76
C GLU A 43 -4.11 -4.65 21.03
N ASP A 44 -4.99 -3.93 20.32
CA ASP A 44 -6.43 -4.13 20.42
C ASP A 44 -6.80 -5.54 19.96
N HIS A 45 -7.51 -6.30 20.80
CA HIS A 45 -8.03 -7.64 20.50
C HIS A 45 -8.76 -7.75 19.16
N ARG A 46 -9.37 -6.66 18.67
CA ARG A 46 -10.05 -6.62 17.36
C ARG A 46 -9.10 -6.65 16.16
N PHE A 47 -7.83 -6.30 16.35
CA PHE A 47 -6.86 -6.14 15.26
C PHE A 47 -5.54 -6.90 15.48
N LYS A 48 -5.33 -7.45 16.67
CA LYS A 48 -4.08 -8.10 17.05
C LYS A 48 -3.64 -9.22 16.10
N HIS A 49 -4.59 -9.97 15.53
CA HIS A 49 -4.30 -11.12 14.68
C HIS A 49 -5.06 -11.02 13.35
N ASN A 50 -4.51 -11.59 12.28
CA ASN A 50 -5.11 -11.50 10.95
C ASN A 50 -6.61 -11.87 10.89
N PRO A 51 -7.09 -12.98 11.49
CA PRO A 51 -8.53 -13.30 11.47
C PRO A 51 -9.39 -12.20 12.08
N ALA A 52 -8.95 -11.63 13.20
CA ALA A 52 -9.64 -10.53 13.87
C ALA A 52 -9.67 -9.27 12.97
N ARG A 53 -8.55 -8.96 12.29
CA ARG A 53 -8.50 -7.86 11.31
C ARG A 53 -9.44 -8.07 10.13
N VAL A 54 -9.56 -9.31 9.64
CA VAL A 54 -10.46 -9.65 8.54
C VAL A 54 -11.92 -9.46 8.95
N GLU A 55 -12.29 -9.93 10.14
CA GLU A 55 -13.63 -9.76 10.71
C GLU A 55 -13.95 -8.27 10.96
N ASN A 56 -12.97 -7.50 11.44
CA ASN A 56 -13.12 -6.10 11.79
C ASN A 56 -12.58 -5.15 10.69
N ARG A 57 -12.54 -5.58 9.42
CA ARG A 57 -11.87 -4.87 8.32
C ARG A 57 -12.30 -3.41 8.17
N LEU A 58 -13.61 -3.15 8.25
CA LEU A 58 -14.15 -1.79 8.16
C LEU A 58 -13.70 -0.94 9.35
N SER A 59 -13.83 -1.46 10.57
CA SER A 59 -13.37 -0.79 11.79
C SER A 59 -11.87 -0.51 11.78
N LEU A 60 -11.07 -1.43 11.23
CA LEU A 60 -9.64 -1.24 11.06
C LEU A 60 -9.36 -0.11 10.05
N ALA A 61 -10.06 -0.08 8.92
CA ALA A 61 -9.91 0.98 7.93
C ALA A 61 -10.23 2.37 8.52
N GLU A 62 -11.22 2.47 9.41
CA GLU A 62 -11.53 3.72 10.14
C GLU A 62 -10.39 4.18 11.07
N LYS A 63 -9.57 3.26 11.59
CA LYS A 63 -8.38 3.58 12.39
C LYS A 63 -7.21 4.02 11.52
N LEU A 64 -6.98 3.33 10.41
CA LEU A 64 -5.86 3.61 9.51
C LEU A 64 -6.05 4.90 8.71
N ARG A 65 -7.27 5.20 8.26
CA ARG A 65 -7.56 6.33 7.38
C ARG A 65 -7.09 7.69 7.93
N PRO A 66 -7.44 8.11 9.15
CA PRO A 66 -6.98 9.40 9.67
C PRO A 66 -5.46 9.44 9.86
N ALA A 67 -4.83 8.34 10.27
CA ALA A 67 -3.38 8.28 10.46
C ALA A 67 -2.62 8.43 9.13
N ILE A 68 -3.05 7.72 8.08
CA ILE A 68 -2.44 7.80 6.75
C ILE A 68 -2.70 9.16 6.09
N ALA A 69 -3.88 9.76 6.29
CA ALA A 69 -4.24 11.04 5.69
C ALA A 69 -3.36 12.23 6.15
N GLN A 70 -2.58 12.06 7.22
CA GLN A 70 -1.65 13.09 7.71
C GLN A 70 -0.24 13.01 7.10
N ARG A 71 0.06 11.96 6.33
CA ARG A 71 1.40 11.70 5.79
C ARG A 71 1.48 11.96 4.29
N ALA A 72 2.62 12.46 3.82
CA ALA A 72 2.90 12.55 2.38
C ALA A 72 3.17 11.13 1.83
N SER A 73 2.77 10.84 0.60
CA SER A 73 2.79 9.46 0.11
C SER A 73 4.19 8.89 -0.04
N GLU A 74 5.14 9.70 -0.54
CA GLU A 74 6.53 9.26 -0.80
C GLU A 74 7.26 9.01 0.53
N GLU A 75 7.17 9.94 1.48
CA GLU A 75 7.76 9.78 2.83
C GLU A 75 7.23 8.52 3.52
N LEU A 76 5.92 8.29 3.46
CA LEU A 76 5.30 7.12 4.06
C LEU A 76 5.73 5.82 3.34
N SER A 77 5.84 5.87 2.01
CA SER A 77 6.33 4.74 1.21
C SER A 77 7.76 4.37 1.59
N ASP A 78 8.65 5.35 1.75
CA ASP A 78 10.05 5.12 2.14
C ASP A 78 10.15 4.50 3.55
N GLN A 79 9.33 4.97 4.49
CA GLN A 79 9.23 4.39 5.84
C GLN A 79 8.76 2.93 5.78
N PHE A 80 7.71 2.65 4.99
CA PHE A 80 7.20 1.29 4.82
C PHE A 80 8.22 0.35 4.18
N VAL A 81 8.92 0.78 3.13
CA VAL A 81 10.00 -0.01 2.50
C VAL A 81 11.11 -0.30 3.51
N THR A 82 11.57 0.72 4.24
CA THR A 82 12.64 0.58 5.24
C THR A 82 12.27 -0.42 6.34
N ALA A 83 11.00 -0.44 6.74
CA ALA A 83 10.50 -1.29 7.81
C ALA A 83 9.97 -2.65 7.33
N GLY A 84 10.06 -2.96 6.03
CA GLY A 84 9.57 -4.21 5.46
C GLY A 84 8.04 -4.37 5.49
N VAL A 85 7.31 -3.26 5.47
CA VAL A 85 5.84 -3.22 5.38
C VAL A 85 5.44 -3.11 3.90
N PRO A 86 4.82 -4.14 3.30
CA PRO A 86 4.49 -4.08 1.88
C PRO A 86 3.36 -3.09 1.59
N ALA A 87 3.66 -2.06 0.81
CA ALA A 87 2.72 -1.03 0.37
C ALA A 87 3.17 -0.43 -0.97
N GLY A 88 2.25 0.22 -1.70
CA GLY A 88 2.58 0.87 -2.96
C GLY A 88 1.70 2.08 -3.26
N ILE A 89 2.31 3.13 -3.81
CA ILE A 89 1.58 4.31 -4.30
C ILE A 89 0.86 3.95 -5.59
N VAL A 90 -0.45 4.20 -5.64
CA VAL A 90 -1.25 4.02 -6.86
C VAL A 90 -0.96 5.16 -7.82
N ARG A 91 -0.46 4.82 -9.01
CA ARG A 91 -0.12 5.77 -10.08
C ARG A 91 -1.11 5.63 -11.24
N SER A 92 -1.42 6.74 -11.91
CA SER A 92 -2.16 6.71 -13.18
C SER A 92 -1.27 6.18 -14.31
N ILE A 93 -1.88 5.76 -15.42
CA ILE A 93 -1.12 5.30 -16.60
C ILE A 93 -0.18 6.40 -17.10
N ASP A 94 -0.64 7.66 -17.17
CA ASP A 94 0.20 8.78 -17.63
C ASP A 94 1.42 9.01 -16.72
N GLN A 95 1.23 8.88 -15.39
CA GLN A 95 2.31 9.00 -14.42
C GLN A 95 3.33 7.87 -14.58
N VAL A 96 2.85 6.64 -14.80
CA VAL A 96 3.73 5.49 -15.08
C VAL A 96 4.49 5.72 -16.38
N LEU A 97 3.81 6.03 -17.49
CA LEU A 97 4.45 6.20 -18.81
C LEU A 97 5.44 7.38 -18.87
N SER A 98 5.28 8.38 -17.99
CA SER A 98 6.18 9.52 -17.89
C SER A 98 7.39 9.26 -16.97
N ASP A 99 7.41 8.13 -16.24
CA ASP A 99 8.50 7.76 -15.35
C ASP A 99 9.71 7.25 -16.17
N PRO A 100 10.89 7.90 -16.09
CA PRO A 100 12.08 7.45 -16.82
C PRO A 100 12.47 6.00 -16.48
N SER A 101 12.15 5.54 -15.27
CA SER A 101 12.48 4.20 -14.80
C SER A 101 11.63 3.11 -15.47
N VAL A 102 10.47 3.41 -16.07
CA VAL A 102 9.65 2.36 -16.70
C VAL A 102 9.97 2.16 -18.18
N GLY A 103 10.71 3.08 -18.80
CA GLY A 103 10.95 3.08 -20.25
C GLY A 103 11.57 1.79 -20.78
N HIS A 104 12.44 1.15 -19.98
CA HIS A 104 13.06 -0.13 -20.31
C HIS A 104 12.11 -1.33 -20.21
N LEU A 105 10.94 -1.13 -19.62
CA LEU A 105 9.94 -2.16 -19.39
C LEU A 105 8.74 -2.05 -20.34
N LEU A 106 8.69 -1.01 -21.17
CA LEU A 106 7.62 -0.79 -22.14
C LEU A 106 7.89 -1.58 -23.43
N VAL A 107 6.97 -2.47 -23.79
CA VAL A 107 6.97 -3.12 -25.11
C VAL A 107 6.31 -2.18 -26.12
N LYS A 108 7.02 -1.81 -27.19
CA LYS A 108 6.48 -1.04 -28.33
C LYS A 108 6.00 -1.98 -29.43
N ASP A 109 4.84 -1.68 -30.04
CA ASP A 109 4.28 -2.38 -31.20
C ASP A 109 4.19 -1.42 -32.41
N GLU A 110 4.21 -1.97 -33.64
CA GLU A 110 4.26 -1.27 -34.94
C GLU A 110 2.98 -0.49 -35.28
N VAL A 111 1.89 -0.64 -34.52
CA VAL A 111 0.58 0.03 -34.79
C VAL A 111 0.27 1.16 -33.78
N GLY A 112 1.22 1.53 -32.91
CA GLY A 112 1.09 2.65 -31.95
C GLY A 112 1.33 2.24 -30.49
N HIS A 113 0.98 3.13 -29.54
CA HIS A 113 1.18 2.87 -28.11
C HIS A 113 0.05 2.00 -27.53
N ARG A 114 0.24 0.67 -27.46
CA ARG A 114 -0.55 -0.23 -26.60
C ARG A 114 0.35 -0.81 -25.52
N VAL A 115 -0.07 -0.71 -24.25
CA VAL A 115 0.55 -1.45 -23.14
C VAL A 115 0.01 -2.88 -23.18
N THR A 116 0.81 -3.83 -23.65
CA THR A 116 0.43 -5.26 -23.77
C THR A 116 0.89 -6.12 -22.61
N GLN A 117 1.85 -5.67 -21.80
CA GLN A 117 2.29 -6.34 -20.58
C GLN A 117 2.68 -5.33 -19.51
N VAL A 118 2.32 -5.65 -18.26
CA VAL A 118 2.85 -4.97 -17.08
C VAL A 118 4.14 -5.71 -16.69
N PRO A 119 5.28 -5.02 -16.66
CA PRO A 119 6.53 -5.60 -16.23
C PRO A 119 6.52 -5.83 -14.71
N PHE A 120 6.70 -7.08 -14.29
CA PHE A 120 7.07 -7.39 -12.91
C PHE A 120 8.48 -7.96 -12.94
N VAL A 121 9.43 -7.21 -12.40
CA VAL A 121 10.74 -7.74 -12.02
C VAL A 121 10.60 -8.19 -10.58
N ILE A 122 10.67 -9.50 -10.35
CA ILE A 122 10.88 -10.07 -9.01
C ILE A 122 12.40 -10.25 -8.92
N GLU A 123 13.07 -9.38 -8.17
CA GLU A 123 14.43 -9.64 -7.68
C GLU A 123 14.38 -10.49 -6.40
#